data_AF-A0A850QKR1-F1
#
_entry.id   AF-A0A850QKR1-F1
#
_cell.length_a   1.000
_cell.length_b   1.000
_cell.length_c   1.000
_cell.angle_alpha   90.00
_cell.angle_beta   90.00
_cell.angle_gamma   90.00
#
_symmetry.space_group_name_H-M   'P 1'
#
loop_
_entity.id
_entity.type
_entity.pdbx_description
1 polymer ?
#
loop_
_entity_poly.entity_id
_entity_poly.type
_entity_poly.pdbx_seq_one_letter_code
_entity_poly.pdbx_strand_id
1 'polypeptide(L)' 'NAEYIQLQLEKFRDGQRANDMNAMMRSVASKLNDQEITALSQYVGGLH' A
#
# COMPACT_ATOMS: atom_id res chain seq x y z
N ASN A 1 2.14 -7.95 9.46
CA ASN A 1 2.23 -6.73 10.29
C ASN A 1 1.65 -5.57 9.49
N ALA A 2 0.60 -4.93 10.01
CA ALA A 2 -0.11 -3.83 9.37
C ALA A 2 0.81 -2.64 9.03
N GLU A 3 1.75 -2.30 9.92
CA GLU A 3 2.65 -1.15 9.76
C GLU A 3 3.58 -1.32 8.54
N TYR A 4 4.08 -2.54 8.33
CA TYR A 4 4.89 -2.86 7.14
C TYR A 4 4.07 -2.70 5.84
N ILE A 5 2.81 -3.14 5.84
CA ILE A 5 1.92 -3.05 4.67
C ILE A 5 1.63 -1.59 4.36
N GLN A 6 1.36 -0.78 5.39
CA GLN A 6 1.13 0.64 5.27
C GLN A 6 2.32 1.33 4.61
N LEU A 7 3.52 1.10 5.15
CA LEU A 7 4.75 1.66 4.61
C LEU A 7 4.99 1.27 3.14
N GLN A 8 4.63 0.04 2.74
CA GLN A 8 4.78 -0.35 1.34
C GLN A 8 3.77 0.35 0.43
N LEU A 9 2.51 0.49 0.85
CA LEU A 9 1.49 1.19 0.09
C LEU A 9 1.84 2.67 -0.10
N GLU A 10 2.34 3.32 0.95
CA GLU A 10 2.84 4.70 0.87
C GLU A 10 3.99 4.83 -0.14
N LYS A 11 4.97 3.92 -0.09
CA LYS A 11 6.10 3.87 -1.03
C LYS A 11 5.69 3.58 -2.49
N PHE A 12 4.60 2.84 -2.70
CA PHE A 12 4.07 2.63 -4.05
C PHE A 12 3.32 3.86 -4.54
N ARG A 13 2.61 4.57 -3.65
CA ARG A 13 1.86 5.79 -3.98
C ARG A 13 2.79 6.96 -4.30
N ASP A 14 3.88 7.12 -3.54
CA ASP A 14 4.87 8.19 -3.74
C ASP A 14 5.91 7.89 -4.84
N GLY A 15 5.92 6.65 -5.36
CA GLY A 15 6.82 6.21 -6.42
C GLY A 15 8.22 5.81 -5.95
N GLN A 16 8.52 5.84 -4.65
CA GLN A 16 9.80 5.34 -4.10
C GLN A 16 9.98 3.83 -4.32
N ARG A 17 8.87 3.10 -4.47
CA ARG A 17 8.85 1.66 -4.78
C ARG A 17 8.20 1.43 -6.14
N ALA A 18 8.95 0.80 -7.03
CA ALA A 18 8.52 0.51 -8.41
C ALA A 18 8.78 -0.94 -8.83
N ASN A 19 9.02 -1.84 -7.87
CA ASN A 19 9.32 -3.26 -8.11
C ASN A 19 8.06 -4.12 -8.30
N ASP A 20 7.02 -3.54 -8.90
CA ASP A 20 5.74 -4.18 -9.17
C ASP A 20 5.53 -4.40 -10.68
N MET A 21 5.02 -5.59 -11.01
CA MET A 21 4.74 -5.99 -12.39
C MET A 21 3.67 -5.08 -12.98
N ASN A 22 3.93 -4.55 -14.18
CA ASN A 22 2.99 -3.70 -14.93
C ASN A 22 2.42 -2.50 -14.14
N ALA A 23 3.19 -1.96 -13.19
CA ALA A 23 2.75 -0.85 -12.33
C ALA A 23 1.46 -1.14 -11.54
N MET A 24 1.15 -2.43 -11.28
CA MET A 24 -0.10 -2.84 -10.65
C MET A 24 -0.25 -2.22 -9.26
N MET A 25 0.77 -2.33 -8.40
CA MET A 25 0.68 -1.84 -7.03
C MET A 25 0.71 -0.32 -6.98
N ARG A 26 1.48 0.33 -7.86
CA ARG A 26 1.45 1.80 -7.98
C ARG A 26 0.07 2.30 -8.44
N SER A 27 -0.58 1.60 -9.37
CA SER A 27 -1.90 1.95 -9.89
C SER A 27 -3.04 1.74 -8.88
N VAL A 28 -2.87 0.81 -7.94
CA VAL A 28 -3.78 0.63 -6.81
C VAL A 28 -3.51 1.70 -5.76
N ALA A 29 -2.25 1.85 -5.32
CA ALA A 29 -1.88 2.77 -4.25
C ALA A 29 -2.14 4.25 -4.61
N SER A 30 -2.04 4.62 -5.89
CA SER A 30 -2.34 5.98 -6.37
C SER A 30 -3.81 6.37 -6.24
N LYS A 31 -4.72 5.39 -6.10
CA LYS A 31 -6.15 5.62 -5.91
C LYS A 31 -6.57 5.71 -4.45
N LEU A 32 -5.65 5.46 -3.52
CA LEU A 32 -5.93 5.42 -2.10
C LEU A 32 -5.48 6.70 -1.41
N ASN A 33 -6.34 7.25 -0.57
CA ASN A 33 -5.98 8.28 0.39
C ASN A 33 -5.35 7.68 1.67
N ASP A 34 -4.84 8.53 2.56
CA ASP A 34 -4.16 8.09 3.78
C ASP A 34 -5.05 7.23 4.69
N GLN A 35 -6.32 7.58 4.83
CA GLN A 35 -7.27 6.84 5.66
C GLN A 35 -7.54 5.45 5.10
N GLU A 36 -7.67 5.34 3.78
CA GLU A 36 -7.86 4.07 3.07
C GLU A 36 -6.63 3.17 3.17
N ILE A 37 -5.42 3.75 3.05
CA ILE A 37 -4.16 3.03 3.24
C ILE A 37 -4.06 2.48 4.66
N THR A 38 -4.36 3.29 5.69
CA THR A 38 -4.37 2.82 7.08
C THR A 38 -5.40 1.70 7.28
N ALA A 39 -6.64 1.88 6.82
CA ALA A 39 -7.70 0.89 6.97
C ALA A 39 -7.36 -0.45 6.27
N LEU A 40 -6.88 -0.40 5.03
CA LEU A 40 -6.48 -1.58 4.27
C LEU A 40 -5.30 -2.30 4.96
N SER A 41 -4.32 -1.55 5.46
CA SER A 41 -3.16 -2.11 6.13
C SER A 41 -3.50 -2.81 7.42
N GLN A 42 -4.43 -2.25 8.21
CA GLN A 42 -4.95 -2.90 9.41
C GLN A 42 -5.72 -4.17 9.07
N TYR A 43 -6.58 -4.12 8.05
CA TYR A 43 -7.33 -5.28 7.59
C TYR A 43 -6.41 -6.43 7.13
N VAL A 44 -5.52 -6.17 6.18
CA VAL A 44 -4.58 -7.18 5.66
C VAL A 44 -3.59 -7.63 6.73
N GLY A 45 -3.16 -6.71 7.60
CA GLY A 45 -2.23 -7.00 8.68
C GLY A 45 -2.80 -7.90 9.79
N GLY A 46 -4.13 -7.93 9.96
CA GLY A 46 -4.84 -8.76 10.94
C GLY A 46 -5.39 -10.08 10.39
N LEU A 47 -5.20 -10.37 9.10
CA LEU A 47 -5.59 -11.65 8.46
C LEU A 47 -4.54 -12.78 8.64
N HIS A 48 -3.48 -12.54 9.41
CA HIS A 48 -2.40 -13.49 9.68
C HIS A 48 -2.37 -13.90 11.16
#